data_AF-X1GG08-F1
#
_entry.id   AF-X1GG08-F1
#
_cell.length_a   1.000
_cell.length_b   1.000
_cell.length_c   1.000
_cell.angle_alpha   90.00
_cell.angle_beta   90.00
_cell.angle_gamma   90.00
#
_symmetry.space_group_name_H-M   'P 1'
#
loop_
_entity.id
_entity.type
_entity.pdbx_description
1 polymer ?
#
loop_
_entity_poly.entity_id
_entity_poly.type
_entity_poly.pdbx_seq_one_letter_code
_entity_poly.pdbx_strand_id
1 'polypeptide(L)'
;IIPGISRSGATISTGLLRGIKKELAFRYSFLLSIPAIIGALGLQLRKAFLEQTLPSHPLPWIGGALVAAIIGYISLVIFRKIILGKKLHIFAYYCWTIGTISLIIRIAT
;
A
#
# COMPACT_ATOMS: atom_id res chain seq x y z
N ILE A 1 10.78 -1.16 7.66
CA ILE A 1 9.86 -1.55 6.56
C ILE A 1 10.69 -2.26 5.52
N ILE A 2 10.37 -3.51 5.16
CA ILE A 2 11.05 -4.23 4.09
C ILE A 2 10.41 -3.78 2.77
N PRO A 3 11.15 -3.12 1.84
CA PRO A 3 10.61 -2.70 0.56
C PRO A 3 10.01 -3.88 -0.22
N GLY A 4 8.88 -3.64 -0.90
CA GLY A 4 8.17 -4.67 -1.65
C GLY A 4 7.25 -5.57 -0.83
N ILE A 5 7.40 -5.64 0.50
CA ILE A 5 6.44 -6.35 1.35
C ILE A 5 5.19 -5.51 1.55
N SER A 6 4.04 -6.09 1.20
CA SER A 6 2.73 -5.47 1.42
C SER A 6 2.44 -5.30 2.91
N ARG A 7 2.35 -4.05 3.38
CA ARG A 7 1.95 -3.71 4.76
C ARG A 7 0.62 -4.37 5.13
N SER A 8 -0.42 -4.19 4.31
CA SER A 8 -1.75 -4.76 4.59
C SER A 8 -1.75 -6.27 4.54
N GLY A 9 -0.96 -6.87 3.64
CA GLY A 9 -0.76 -8.32 3.59
C GLY A 9 -0.13 -8.84 4.89
N ALA A 10 0.94 -8.20 5.37
CA ALA A 10 1.64 -8.61 6.59
C ALA A 10 0.76 -8.49 7.84
N THR A 11 0.08 -7.36 8.04
CA THR A 11 -0.79 -7.11 9.20
C THR A 11 -2.01 -8.03 9.21
N ILE A 12 -2.69 -8.18 8.07
CA ILE A 12 -3.87 -9.05 7.96
C ILE A 12 -3.46 -10.51 8.15
N SER A 13 -2.42 -10.98 7.47
CA SER A 13 -1.97 -12.37 7.58
C SER A 13 -1.54 -12.70 9.01
N THR A 14 -0.80 -11.81 9.67
CA THR A 14 -0.41 -11.99 11.08
C THR A 14 -1.64 -12.05 12.00
N GLY A 15 -2.62 -11.16 11.79
CA GLY A 15 -3.87 -11.20 12.55
C GLY A 15 -4.61 -12.52 12.36
N LEU A 16 -4.70 -13.03 11.13
CA LEU A 16 -5.34 -14.32 10.84
C LEU A 16 -4.60 -15.50 11.45
N LEU A 17 -3.26 -15.51 11.40
CA LEU A 17 -2.43 -16.53 12.07
C LEU A 17 -2.61 -16.53 13.59
N ARG A 18 -2.96 -15.37 14.18
CA ARG A 18 -3.29 -15.22 15.60
C ARG A 18 -4.78 -15.50 15.90
N GLY A 19 -5.56 -15.97 14.94
CA GLY A 19 -6.98 -16.29 15.13
C GLY A 19 -7.92 -15.08 15.16
N ILE A 20 -7.45 -13.89 14.78
CA ILE A 20 -8.30 -12.69 14.71
C ILE A 20 -9.29 -12.83 13.55
N LYS A 21 -10.55 -12.41 13.77
CA LYS A 21 -11.58 -12.38 12.71
C LYS A 21 -11.14 -11.52 11.53
N LYS A 22 -11.43 -11.96 10.30
CA LYS A 22 -11.02 -11.30 9.04
C LYS A 22 -11.41 -9.83 8.98
N GLU A 23 -12.64 -9.53 9.38
CA GLU A 23 -13.19 -8.18 9.40
C GLU A 23 -12.40 -7.27 10.34
N LEU A 24 -12.02 -7.80 11.51
CA LEU A 24 -11.27 -7.07 12.52
C LEU A 24 -9.82 -6.87 12.07
N ALA A 25 -9.17 -7.91 11.54
CA ALA A 25 -7.81 -7.82 11.00
C ALA A 25 -7.72 -6.81 9.85
N PHE A 26 -8.71 -6.79 8.96
CA PHE A 26 -8.82 -5.83 7.87
C PHE A 26 -8.99 -4.39 8.39
N ARG A 27 -9.94 -4.16 9.31
CA ARG A 27 -10.18 -2.84 9.91
C ARG A 27 -8.95 -2.33 10.65
N TYR A 28 -8.31 -3.18 11.45
CA TYR A 28 -7.09 -2.86 12.15
C TYR A 28 -5.97 -2.46 11.18
N SER A 29 -5.75 -3.25 10.13
CA SER A 29 -4.76 -2.91 9.10
C SER A 29 -5.03 -1.57 8.43
N PHE A 30 -6.29 -1.23 8.18
CA PHE A 30 -6.65 0.05 7.57
C PHE A 30 -6.40 1.22 8.54
N LEU A 31 -6.86 1.11 9.79
CA LEU A 31 -6.66 2.14 10.79
C LEU A 31 -5.17 2.39 11.07
N LEU A 32 -4.38 1.32 11.17
CA LEU A 32 -2.92 1.42 11.33
C LEU A 32 -2.24 2.15 10.16
N SER A 33 -2.83 2.09 8.97
CA SER A 33 -2.27 2.72 7.77
C SER A 33 -2.34 4.25 7.81
N ILE A 34 -3.32 4.82 8.50
CA ILE A 34 -3.55 6.27 8.56
C ILE A 34 -2.36 7.01 9.20
N PRO A 35 -1.97 6.74 10.46
CA PRO A 35 -0.84 7.43 11.09
C PRO A 35 0.48 7.12 10.36
N ALA A 36 0.64 5.92 9.82
CA ALA A 36 1.84 5.54 9.07
C ALA A 36 2.00 6.36 7.77
N ILE A 37 0.91 6.56 7.01
CA ILE A 37 0.95 7.35 5.76
C ILE A 37 1.14 8.84 6.07
N ILE A 38 0.43 9.38 7.07
CA ILE A 38 0.58 10.79 7.49
C ILE A 38 2.01 11.05 7.95
N GLY A 39 2.58 10.16 8.77
CA GLY A 39 3.97 10.27 9.21
C GLY A 39 4.96 10.21 8.05
N ALA A 40 4.78 9.28 7.10
CA ALA A 40 5.62 9.17 5.92
C ALA A 40 5.54 10.42 5.03
N LEU A 41 4.34 10.98 4.82
CA LEU A 41 4.13 12.21 4.08
C LEU A 41 4.85 13.39 4.75
N GLY A 42 4.72 13.55 6.07
CA GLY A 42 5.40 14.60 6.82
C GLY A 42 6.92 14.52 6.71
N LEU A 43 7.49 13.31 6.80
CA LEU A 43 8.92 13.07 6.62
C LEU A 43 9.39 13.38 5.18
N GLN A 44 8.63 12.97 4.17
CA GLN A 44 8.94 13.27 2.76
C GLN A 44 8.86 14.76 2.45
N LEU A 45 7.84 15.46 2.95
CA LEU A 45 7.72 16.91 2.78
C LEU A 45 8.88 17.62 3.46
N ARG A 46 9.19 17.29 4.72
CA ARG A 46 10.35 17.87 5.44
C ARG A 46 11.65 17.66 4.66
N LYS A 47 11.87 16.45 4.13
CA LYS A 47 13.05 16.14 3.32
C LYS A 47 13.09 17.01 2.05
N ALA A 48 11.96 17.11 1.34
CA ALA A 48 11.87 17.93 0.13
C ALA A 48 12.16 19.41 0.40
N PHE A 49 11.68 19.95 1.52
CA PHE A 49 11.98 21.32 1.95
C PHE A 49 13.46 21.53 2.25
N LEU A 50 14.09 20.61 2.99
CA LEU A 50 15.50 20.72 3.35
C LEU A 50 16.44 20.58 2.14
N GLU A 51 16.10 19.70 1.20
CA GLU A 51 16.89 19.46 -0.02
C GLU A 51 16.54 20.44 -1.16
N GLN A 52 15.61 21.37 -0.93
CA GLN A 52 15.10 22.31 -1.95
C GLN A 52 14.60 21.62 -3.22
N THR A 53 14.06 20.40 -3.09
CA THR A 53 13.53 19.59 -4.20
C THR A 53 12.04 19.76 -4.39
N LEU A 54 11.44 20.84 -3.86
CA LEU A 54 10.05 21.16 -4.13
C LEU A 54 9.85 21.42 -5.62
N PRO A 55 8.75 20.91 -6.21
CA PRO A 55 8.48 21.10 -7.62
C PRO A 55 8.21 22.58 -7.93
N SER A 56 8.83 23.08 -8.99
CA SER A 56 8.55 24.41 -9.54
C SER A 56 7.13 24.53 -10.10
N HIS A 57 6.53 23.41 -10.54
CA HIS A 57 5.16 23.32 -10.99
C HIS A 57 4.39 22.27 -10.16
N PRO A 58 3.46 22.68 -9.28
CA PRO A 58 2.76 21.75 -8.39
C PRO A 58 1.61 20.98 -9.05
N LEU A 59 1.16 21.40 -10.24
CA LEU A 59 0.00 20.82 -10.93
C LEU A 59 0.08 19.28 -11.11
N PRO A 60 1.20 18.70 -11.59
CA PRO A 60 1.32 17.25 -11.75
C PRO A 60 1.24 16.49 -10.43
N TRP A 61 1.71 17.08 -9.33
CA TRP A 61 1.65 16.47 -8.00
C TRP A 61 0.22 16.41 -7.48
N ILE A 62 -0.53 17.50 -7.64
CA ILE A 62 -1.95 17.56 -7.26
C ILE A 62 -2.76 16.59 -8.13
N GLY A 63 -2.52 16.58 -9.44
CA GLY A 63 -3.17 15.64 -10.36
C GLY A 63 -2.87 14.18 -10.00
N GLY A 64 -1.61 13.85 -9.74
CA GLY A 64 -1.19 12.53 -9.29
C GLY A 64 -1.82 12.14 -7.96
N ALA A 65 -1.89 13.07 -7.00
CA ALA A 65 -2.54 12.84 -5.70
C ALA A 65 -4.04 12.57 -5.84
N LEU A 66 -4.75 13.33 -6.69
CA LEU A 66 -6.17 13.12 -6.95
C LEU A 66 -6.43 11.76 -7.63
N VAL A 67 -5.67 11.44 -8.67
CA VAL A 67 -5.78 10.14 -9.35
C VAL A 67 -5.46 9.00 -8.38
N ALA A 68 -4.40 9.13 -7.58
CA ALA A 68 -4.04 8.14 -6.56
C ALA A 68 -5.13 7.99 -5.49
N ALA A 69 -5.81 9.07 -5.10
CA ALA A 69 -6.92 9.02 -4.15
C ALA A 69 -8.13 8.25 -4.73
N ILE A 70 -8.50 8.54 -5.98
CA ILE A 70 -9.64 7.88 -6.66
C ILE A 70 -9.34 6.40 -6.88
N ILE A 71 -8.19 6.09 -7.51
CA ILE A 71 -7.80 4.71 -7.79
C ILE A 71 -7.51 3.94 -6.49
N GLY A 72 -6.94 4.60 -5.49
CA GLY A 72 -6.71 4.03 -4.16
C GLY A 72 -8.01 3.64 -3.47
N TYR A 73 -9.05 4.50 -3.53
CA TYR A 73 -10.38 4.18 -2.99
C TYR A 73 -11.02 2.98 -3.70
N ILE A 74 -11.00 2.98 -5.05
CA ILE A 74 -11.53 1.86 -5.84
C ILE A 74 -10.80 0.56 -5.50
N SER A 75 -9.46 0.61 -5.44
CA SER A 75 -8.61 -0.53 -5.08
C SER A 75 -8.94 -1.05 -3.68
N LEU A 76 -9.22 -0.17 -2.72
CA LEU A 76 -9.60 -0.54 -1.36
C LEU A 76 -10.96 -1.26 -1.33
N VAL A 77 -11.94 -0.78 -2.10
CA VAL A 77 -13.26 -1.42 -2.19
C VAL A 77 -13.14 -2.83 -2.78
N ILE A 78 -12.33 -2.99 -3.83
CA ILE A 78 -12.05 -4.29 -4.45
C ILE A 78 -11.32 -5.20 -3.46
N PHE A 79 -10.25 -4.70 -2.83
CA PHE A 79 -9.46 -5.45 -1.87
C PHE A 79 -10.29 -5.92 -0.68
N ARG A 80 -11.17 -5.07 -0.14
CA ARG A 80 -12.14 -5.45 0.90
C ARG A 80 -13.00 -6.64 0.46
N LYS A 81 -13.53 -6.64 -0.76
CA LYS A 81 -14.33 -7.76 -1.29
C LYS A 81 -13.52 -9.06 -1.37
N ILE A 82 -12.26 -8.99 -1.82
CA ILE A 82 -11.37 -10.17 -1.93
C ILE A 82 -11.09 -10.79 -0.55
N ILE A 83 -10.73 -9.96 0.44
CA ILE A 83 -10.37 -10.42 1.78
C ILE A 83 -11.58 -11.02 2.51
N LEU A 84 -12.72 -10.34 2.47
CA LEU A 84 -13.95 -10.82 3.11
C LEU A 84 -14.52 -12.05 2.41
N GLY A 85 -14.33 -12.18 1.10
CA GLY A 85 -14.73 -13.34 0.30
C GLY A 85 -13.89 -14.61 0.51
N LYS A 86 -13.06 -14.70 1.56
CA LYS A 86 -12.15 -15.80 1.90
C LYS A 86 -11.08 -16.15 0.84
N LYS A 87 -10.77 -15.23 -0.08
CA LYS A 87 -9.86 -15.47 -1.21
C LYS A 87 -8.48 -14.81 -1.04
N LEU A 88 -7.90 -14.86 0.16
CA LEU A 88 -6.58 -14.27 0.43
C LEU A 88 -5.48 -14.92 -0.45
N HIS A 89 -5.59 -16.21 -0.76
CA HIS A 89 -4.67 -16.92 -1.66
C HIS A 89 -4.65 -16.32 -3.07
N ILE A 90 -5.76 -15.78 -3.57
CA ILE A 90 -5.80 -15.10 -4.89
C ILE A 90 -4.91 -13.85 -4.87
N PHE A 91 -4.92 -13.12 -3.76
CA PHE A 91 -4.03 -11.98 -3.58
C PHE A 91 -2.55 -12.40 -3.49
N ALA A 92 -2.27 -13.57 -2.90
CA ALA A 92 -0.91 -14.12 -2.87
C ALA A 92 -0.38 -14.40 -4.28
N TYR A 93 -1.18 -15.02 -5.15
CA TYR A 93 -0.80 -15.24 -6.56
C TYR A 93 -0.53 -13.92 -7.29
N TYR A 94 -1.38 -12.91 -7.10
CA TYR A 94 -1.13 -11.58 -7.65
C TYR A 94 0.23 -11.00 -7.18
N CYS A 95 0.54 -11.08 -5.88
CA CYS A 95 1.81 -10.60 -5.35
C CYS A 95 3.01 -11.38 -5.90
N TRP A 96 2.93 -12.71 -6.02
CA TRP A 96 4.00 -13.53 -6.58
C TRP A 96 4.26 -13.20 -8.05
N THR A 97 3.21 -13.02 -8.85
CA THR A 97 3.35 -12.64 -10.25
C THR A 97 4.04 -11.30 -10.40
N ILE A 98 3.56 -10.25 -9.71
CA ILE A 98 4.16 -8.91 -9.79
C ILE A 98 5.59 -8.90 -9.22
N GLY A 99 5.83 -9.60 -8.12
CA GLY A 99 7.16 -9.72 -7.52
C GLY A 99 8.15 -10.43 -8.44
N THR A 100 7.74 -11.51 -9.08
CA THR A 100 8.55 -12.25 -10.05
C THR A 100 8.86 -11.41 -11.28
N ILE A 101 7.85 -10.72 -11.83
CA ILE A 101 8.05 -9.80 -12.96
C ILE A 101 9.04 -8.70 -12.58
N SER A 102 8.87 -8.08 -11.41
CA SER A 102 9.80 -7.04 -10.94
C SER A 102 11.22 -7.56 -10.75
N LEU A 103 11.37 -8.80 -10.27
CA LEU A 103 12.68 -9.44 -10.11
C LEU A 103 13.34 -9.68 -11.47
N ILE A 104 12.59 -10.21 -12.44
CA ILE A 104 13.08 -10.44 -13.81
C ILE A 104 13.53 -9.12 -14.44
N ILE A 105 12.70 -8.08 -14.36
CA ILE A 105 13.06 -6.75 -14.89
C ILE A 105 14.34 -6.26 -14.24
N ARG A 106 14.46 -6.35 -12.91
CA ARG A 106 15.66 -5.88 -12.19
C ARG A 106 16.93 -6.67 -12.51
N ILE A 107 16.82 -7.93 -12.92
CA ILE A 107 17.98 -8.72 -13.35
C ILE A 107 18.34 -8.41 -14.81
N ALA A 108 17.36 -8.06 -15.63
CA ALA A 108 17.54 -7.75 -17.05
C ALA A 108 18.00 -6.30 -17.36
N THR A 109 17.88 -5.38 -16.39
CA THR A 109 18.31 -3.97 -16.49
C THR A 109 19.44 -3.67 -15.52
#